data_AF-A0A1J6IFS6-F1
#
_entry.id   AF-A0A1J6IFS6-F1
#
_cell.length_a   1.000
_cell.length_b   1.000
_cell.length_c   1.000
_cell.angle_alpha   90.00
_cell.angle_beta   90.00
_cell.angle_gamma   90.00
#
_symmetry.space_group_name_H-M   'P 1'
#
loop_
_entity.id
_entity.type
_entity.pdbx_description
1 polymer ?
#
loop_
_entity_poly.entity_id
_entity_poly.type
_entity_poly.pdbx_seq_one_letter_code
_entity_poly.pdbx_strand_id
1 'polypeptide(L)'
;MVPDARIDRETAEWARVGAVLEGQPVYDPRAITSDGGSTSYYKLPPQAIELNDLIEQKGMSFALGNIFKACYRFGKKDAASRMYDLNKIIYFAERLKAVETRR
;
A
#
# COMPACT_ATOMS: atom_id res chain seq x y z
N MET A 1 -15.45 -38.42 6.73
CA MET A 1 -14.74 -37.17 7.09
C MET A 1 -15.75 -36.05 6.90
N VAL A 2 -16.29 -35.52 8.00
CA VAL A 2 -17.30 -34.45 7.94
C VAL A 2 -16.55 -33.14 7.68
N PRO A 3 -16.80 -32.42 6.57
CA PRO A 3 -16.15 -31.14 6.33
C PRO A 3 -16.51 -30.16 7.46
N ASP A 4 -15.51 -29.48 8.02
CA ASP A 4 -15.67 -28.53 9.11
C ASP A 4 -16.45 -27.31 8.62
N ALA A 5 -17.70 -27.18 9.06
CA ALA A 5 -18.63 -26.12 8.70
C ALA A 5 -18.13 -24.69 9.01
N ARG A 6 -17.00 -24.52 9.73
CA ARG A 6 -16.37 -23.22 9.95
C ARG A 6 -15.59 -22.72 8.73
N ILE A 7 -14.91 -23.61 8.00
CA ILE A 7 -14.08 -23.25 6.84
C ILE A 7 -14.96 -22.80 5.66
N ASP A 8 -16.12 -23.44 5.50
CA ASP A 8 -17.08 -23.08 4.46
C ASP A 8 -17.77 -21.73 4.75
N ARG A 9 -17.88 -21.34 6.02
CA ARG A 9 -18.49 -20.08 6.44
C ARG A 9 -17.56 -18.89 6.23
N GLU A 10 -16.27 -19.03 6.52
CA GLU A 10 -15.26 -18.01 6.20
C GLU A 10 -15.22 -17.78 4.68
N THR A 11 -15.11 -18.86 3.89
CA THR A 11 -15.02 -18.76 2.42
C THR A 11 -16.26 -18.13 1.79
N ALA A 12 -17.46 -18.40 2.35
CA ALA A 12 -18.71 -17.77 1.91
C ALA A 12 -18.84 -16.29 2.33
N GLU A 13 -18.18 -15.87 3.40
CA GLU A 13 -18.14 -14.47 3.85
C GLU A 13 -17.22 -13.63 2.95
N TRP A 14 -16.07 -14.18 2.53
CA TRP A 14 -15.19 -13.58 1.52
C TRP A 14 -15.89 -13.44 0.14
N ALA A 15 -16.68 -14.43 -0.26
CA ALA A 15 -17.46 -14.37 -1.50
C ALA A 15 -18.61 -13.34 -1.46
N ARG A 16 -19.16 -13.02 -0.28
CA ARG A 16 -20.18 -11.96 -0.12
C ARG A 16 -19.59 -10.56 -0.08
N VAL A 17 -18.38 -10.38 0.43
CA VAL A 17 -17.70 -9.07 0.49
C VAL A 17 -17.01 -8.73 -0.83
N GLY A 18 -16.57 -9.73 -1.61
CA GLY A 18 -15.90 -9.55 -2.90
C GLY A 18 -16.82 -9.40 -4.12
N ALA A 19 -18.14 -9.51 -3.96
CA ALA A 19 -19.07 -9.62 -5.07
C ALA A 19 -20.04 -8.44 -5.19
N VAL A 20 -19.54 -7.21 -5.39
CA VAL A 20 -20.36 -6.13 -5.99
C VAL A 20 -19.48 -5.19 -6.84
N LEU A 21 -19.55 -5.43 -8.16
CA LEU A 21 -19.38 -4.50 -9.30
C LEU A 21 -17.96 -4.24 -9.85
N GLU A 22 -17.87 -4.48 -11.17
CA GLU A 22 -16.80 -4.06 -12.07
C GLU A 22 -16.32 -2.62 -11.76
N GLY A 23 -15.05 -2.47 -11.37
CA GLY A 23 -14.37 -1.18 -11.36
C GLY A 23 -14.20 -0.46 -10.01
N GLN A 24 -14.50 -1.09 -8.86
CA GLN A 24 -14.19 -0.53 -7.53
C GLN A 24 -12.94 -1.18 -6.92
N PRO A 25 -12.07 -0.43 -6.20
CA PRO A 25 -10.85 -0.99 -5.63
C PRO A 25 -11.18 -1.94 -4.49
N VAL A 26 -10.55 -3.12 -4.50
CA VAL A 26 -10.57 -4.08 -3.40
C VAL A 26 -9.89 -3.43 -2.20
N TYR A 27 -10.66 -2.94 -1.24
CA TYR A 27 -10.11 -2.41 0.02
C TYR A 27 -10.02 -3.54 1.04
N ASP A 28 -8.91 -3.63 1.79
CA ASP A 28 -8.78 -4.61 2.87
C ASP A 28 -9.88 -4.34 3.90
N PRO A 29 -10.74 -5.31 4.25
CA PRO A 29 -11.80 -5.13 5.24
C PRO A 29 -11.27 -4.80 6.65
N ARG A 30 -9.96 -5.00 6.91
CA ARG A 30 -9.27 -4.56 8.15
C ARG A 30 -8.76 -3.13 8.09
N ALA A 31 -8.90 -2.46 6.95
CA ALA A 31 -8.43 -1.10 6.82
C ALA A 31 -9.29 -0.16 7.68
N ILE A 32 -8.61 0.73 8.40
CA ILE A 32 -9.24 1.61 9.36
C ILE A 32 -10.05 2.66 8.59
N THR A 33 -11.35 2.76 8.88
CA THR A 33 -12.22 3.82 8.36
C THR A 33 -11.68 5.18 8.80
N SER A 34 -11.35 6.04 7.83
CA SER A 34 -10.87 7.40 8.07
C SER A 34 -12.05 8.36 8.22
N ASP A 35 -12.03 9.22 9.23
CA ASP A 35 -12.94 10.37 9.39
C ASP A 35 -12.35 11.68 8.81
N GLY A 36 -11.22 11.58 8.10
CA GLY A 36 -10.45 12.72 7.59
C GLY A 36 -9.52 13.36 8.62
N GLY A 37 -9.53 12.88 9.87
CA GLY A 37 -8.62 13.30 10.94
C GLY A 37 -7.28 12.55 10.97
N SER A 38 -6.50 12.83 12.01
CA SER A 38 -5.26 12.11 12.27
C SER A 38 -5.55 10.73 12.85
N THR A 39 -5.49 9.70 12.01
CA THR A 39 -5.66 8.30 12.43
C THR A 39 -4.35 7.68 12.91
N SER A 40 -4.45 6.58 13.67
CA SER A 40 -3.32 5.82 14.21
C SER A 40 -2.27 5.40 13.17
N TYR A 41 -2.66 5.17 11.91
CA TYR A 41 -1.75 4.78 10.83
C TYR A 41 -0.82 5.91 10.32
N TYR A 42 -1.01 7.16 10.78
CA TYR A 42 -0.07 8.27 10.55
C TYR A 42 0.99 8.41 11.66
N LYS A 43 0.82 7.72 12.79
CA LYS A 43 1.82 7.76 13.87
C LYS A 43 3.08 7.06 13.42
N LEU A 44 4.23 7.70 13.63
CA LEU A 44 5.52 7.08 13.40
C LEU A 44 5.80 6.05 14.50
N PRO A 45 6.52 4.96 14.18
CA PRO A 45 6.98 4.02 15.18
C PRO A 45 7.89 4.72 16.18
N PRO A 46 7.83 4.33 17.47
CA PRO A 46 8.85 4.77 18.41
C PRO A 46 10.23 4.43 17.86
N GLN A 47 11.16 5.39 17.93
CA GLN A 47 12.56 5.25 17.51
C GLN A 47 12.82 5.21 16.00
N ALA A 48 11.81 5.41 15.14
CA ALA A 48 12.06 5.65 13.72
C ALA A 48 12.79 6.99 13.53
N ILE A 49 13.96 6.94 12.92
CA ILE A 49 14.84 8.09 12.68
C ILE A 49 15.08 8.34 11.20
N GLU A 50 14.92 7.30 10.36
CA GLU A 50 15.11 7.36 8.93
C GLU A 50 13.87 6.85 8.18
N LEU A 51 13.75 7.28 6.91
CA LEU A 51 12.66 6.81 6.05
C LEU A 51 12.72 5.28 5.83
N ASN A 52 13.91 4.70 5.96
CA ASN A 52 14.12 3.26 5.78
C ASN A 52 13.44 2.44 6.89
N ASP A 53 13.42 2.95 8.12
CA ASP A 53 12.71 2.31 9.25
C ASP A 53 11.22 2.13 8.93
N LEU A 54 10.61 3.15 8.33
CA LEU A 54 9.20 3.13 7.93
C LEU A 54 8.94 2.18 6.76
N ILE A 55 9.89 2.06 5.83
CA ILE A 55 9.81 1.16 4.67
C ILE A 55 9.83 -0.30 5.13
N GLU A 56 10.74 -0.63 6.04
CA GLU A 56 10.90 -1.96 6.61
C GLU A 56 9.70 -2.33 7.48
N GLN A 57 9.31 -1.43 8.39
CA GLN A 57 8.18 -1.69 9.28
C GLN A 57 6.85 -1.87 8.53
N LYS A 58 6.63 -1.14 7.43
CA LYS A 58 5.44 -1.31 6.58
C LYS A 58 5.58 -2.44 5.55
N GLY A 59 6.71 -3.15 5.51
CA GLY A 59 6.96 -4.22 4.54
C GLY A 59 6.83 -3.74 3.09
N MET A 60 7.24 -2.50 2.79
CA MET A 60 7.08 -1.94 1.46
C MET A 60 7.96 -2.68 0.45
N SER A 61 7.41 -2.98 -0.73
CA SER A 61 8.19 -3.54 -1.83
C SER A 61 9.27 -2.57 -2.30
N PHE A 62 10.28 -3.06 -3.02
CA PHE A 62 11.35 -2.23 -3.59
C PHE A 62 10.79 -1.03 -4.40
N ALA A 63 9.73 -1.25 -5.17
CA ALA A 63 9.10 -0.20 -5.96
C ALA A 63 8.38 0.83 -5.07
N LEU A 64 7.58 0.37 -4.10
CA LEU A 64 6.84 1.25 -3.20
C LEU A 64 7.79 2.08 -2.30
N GLY A 65 8.85 1.48 -1.79
CA GLY A 65 9.88 2.19 -1.02
C GLY A 65 10.62 3.25 -1.83
N ASN A 66 10.86 3.03 -3.13
CA ASN A 66 11.47 4.04 -4.00
C ASN A 66 10.52 5.20 -4.30
N ILE A 67 9.20 4.94 -4.46
CA ILE A 67 8.19 6.00 -4.55
C ILE A 67 8.21 6.84 -3.28
N PHE A 68 8.21 6.20 -2.11
CA PHE A 68 8.21 6.90 -0.82
C PHE A 68 9.46 7.77 -0.64
N LYS A 69 10.65 7.23 -0.96
CA LYS A 69 11.92 7.99 -0.96
C LYS A 69 11.88 9.19 -1.91
N ALA A 70 11.31 9.04 -3.10
CA ALA A 70 11.17 10.12 -4.08
C ALA A 70 10.22 11.23 -3.60
N CYS A 71 9.09 10.86 -3.00
CA CYS A 71 8.15 11.81 -2.39
C CYS A 71 8.79 12.58 -1.24
N TYR A 72 9.50 11.90 -0.33
CA TYR A 72 10.08 12.55 0.86
C TYR A 72 11.16 13.58 0.50
N ARG A 73 12.01 13.27 -0.48
CA ARG A 73 13.13 14.14 -0.88
C ARG A 73 12.78 15.17 -1.95
N PHE A 74 11.53 15.22 -2.40
CA PHE A 74 11.10 15.89 -3.63
C PHE A 74 11.75 17.26 -3.84
N GLY A 75 12.63 17.36 -4.85
CA GLY A 75 13.32 18.61 -5.21
C GLY A 75 14.43 19.07 -4.26
N LYS A 76 14.88 18.24 -3.32
CA LYS A 76 15.94 18.56 -2.34
C LYS A 76 17.31 17.95 -2.67
N LYS A 77 17.41 17.08 -3.68
CA LYS A 77 18.67 16.41 -4.03
C LYS A 77 19.40 17.22 -5.11
N ASP A 78 20.64 17.59 -4.84
CA ASP A 78 21.50 18.48 -5.63
C ASP A 78 21.66 18.08 -7.12
N ALA A 79 21.49 16.79 -7.45
CA ALA A 79 21.53 16.26 -8.83
C ALA A 79 20.17 15.77 -9.38
N ALA A 80 19.09 15.93 -8.62
CA ALA A 80 17.76 15.48 -9.02
C ALA A 80 16.80 16.68 -9.06
N SER A 81 16.37 17.02 -10.27
CA SER A 81 15.28 17.98 -10.43
C SER A 81 13.97 17.40 -9.88
N ARG A 82 13.02 18.28 -9.57
CA ARG A 82 11.63 17.87 -9.29
C ARG A 82 11.07 16.94 -10.37
N MET A 83 11.49 17.14 -11.62
CA MET A 83 11.09 16.29 -12.74
C MET A 83 11.71 14.90 -12.68
N TYR A 84 12.96 14.78 -12.22
CA TYR A 84 13.56 13.47 -11.97
C TYR A 84 12.78 12.69 -10.90
N ASP A 85 12.38 13.33 -9.80
CA ASP A 85 11.59 12.65 -8.76
C ASP A 85 10.18 12.27 -9.28
N LEU A 86 9.51 13.13 -10.06
CA LEU A 86 8.24 12.80 -10.70
C LEU A 86 8.36 11.60 -11.65
N ASN A 87 9.36 11.60 -12.53
CA ASN A 87 9.61 10.49 -13.46
C ASN A 87 9.92 9.19 -12.71
N LYS A 88 10.65 9.28 -11.59
CA LYS A 88 10.93 8.11 -10.74
C LYS A 88 9.65 7.56 -10.10
N ILE A 89 8.76 8.42 -9.62
CA ILE A 89 7.46 8.03 -9.06
C ILE A 89 6.63 7.32 -10.13
N ILE A 90 6.49 7.92 -11.32
CA ILE A 90 5.72 7.35 -12.44
C ILE A 90 6.25 5.96 -12.81
N TYR A 91 7.56 5.84 -13.01
CA TYR A 91 8.21 4.57 -13.37
C TYR A 91 7.89 3.44 -12.39
N PHE A 92 8.02 3.69 -11.08
CA PHE A 92 7.75 2.66 -10.07
C PHE A 92 6.24 2.40 -9.88
N ALA A 93 5.39 3.41 -10.07
CA ALA A 93 3.95 3.26 -10.01
C ALA A 93 3.42 2.40 -11.16
N GLU A 94 3.90 2.62 -12.38
CA GLU A 94 3.56 1.79 -13.54
C GLU A 94 3.98 0.33 -13.33
N ARG A 95 5.18 0.11 -12.78
CA ARG A 95 5.66 -1.23 -12.44
C ARG A 95 4.81 -1.92 -11.38
N LEU A 96 4.36 -1.20 -10.33
CA LEU A 96 3.44 -1.73 -9.33
C LEU A 96 2.08 -2.08 -9.96
N LYS A 97 1.53 -1.18 -10.78
CA LYS A 97 0.28 -1.42 -11.51
C LYS A 97 0.35 -2.70 -12.35
N ALA A 98 1.47 -2.90 -13.06
CA ALA A 98 1.69 -4.12 -13.84
C ALA A 98 1.77 -5.39 -13.00
N VAL A 99 2.26 -5.32 -11.76
CA VAL A 99 2.27 -6.47 -10.83
C VAL A 99 0.86 -6.79 -10.35
N GLU A 100 0.09 -5.78 -9.96
CA GLU A 100 -1.28 -6.00 -9.46
C GLU A 100 -2.24 -6.45 -10.57
N THR A 101 -2.04 -6.02 -11.82
CA THR A 101 -2.86 -6.48 -12.96
C THR A 101 -2.55 -7.93 -13.39
N ARG A 102 -1.41 -8.50 -12.96
CA ARG A 102 -1.02 -9.89 -13.26
C ARG A 102 -1.48 -10.89 -12.19
N ARG A 103 -2.03 -10.40 -11.08
CA ARG A 103 -2.58 -11.22 -10.00
C ARG A 103 -4.06 -11.48 -10.25
#